data_AF-A0A7V4CUJ2-F1
#
_entry.id   AF-A0A7V4CUJ2-F1
#
_cell.length_a   1.000
_cell.length_b   1.000
_cell.length_c   1.000
_cell.angle_alpha   90.00
_cell.angle_beta   90.00
_cell.angle_gamma   90.00
#
_symmetry.space_group_name_H-M   'P 1'
#
loop_
_entity.id
_entity.type
_entity.pdbx_description
1 polymer ?
#
loop_
_entity_poly.entity_id
_entity_poly.type
_entity_poly.pdbx_seq_one_letter_code
_entity_poly.pdbx_strand_id
1 'polypeptide(L)'
;MNSFDKNLTEEKIKLIYEFNNKSPLFARVAYNIIERGNISEAISILEDGLKNYPDYPSAIFILAMAHAYSGDEENARILVRRGAEIIQSDEVLDFYMDKITSIIKERNSITKIKKIDFTETALNKDDSAIEDDLEILAKKLTNAKINYKPDENLEPTPEIQEYKGERIASETLAEIYLSQNNYYEALNVYKELIKKNPDKADDYILKVAEIQNKIDLESGINLI
;
A
#
# COMPACT_ATOMS: atom_id res chain seq x y z
N MET A 1 -9.91 -17.89 14.33
CA MET A 1 -8.48 -18.03 13.95
C MET A 1 -7.79 -16.72 14.31
N ASN A 2 -6.77 -16.74 15.18
CA ASN A 2 -6.15 -15.52 15.70
C ASN A 2 -5.23 -14.87 14.64
N SER A 3 -5.11 -13.53 14.63
CA SER A 3 -4.26 -12.78 13.66
C SER A 3 -2.79 -13.23 13.70
N PHE A 4 -2.29 -13.58 14.89
CA PHE A 4 -0.94 -14.12 15.10
C PHE A 4 -0.69 -15.47 14.40
N ASP A 5 -1.66 -16.39 14.45
CA ASP A 5 -1.53 -17.72 13.81
C ASP A 5 -1.57 -17.64 12.29
N LYS A 6 -2.31 -16.65 11.75
CA LYS A 6 -2.40 -16.39 10.30
C LYS A 6 -1.05 -15.90 9.75
N ASN A 7 -0.35 -15.01 10.45
CA ASN A 7 0.97 -14.54 10.05
C ASN A 7 2.03 -15.65 10.08
N LEU A 8 2.03 -16.49 11.12
CA LEU A 8 2.98 -17.60 11.24
C LEU A 8 2.79 -18.65 10.13
N THR A 9 1.55 -18.88 9.68
CA THR A 9 1.27 -19.79 8.57
C THR A 9 1.66 -19.18 7.22
N GLU A 10 1.47 -17.88 7.02
CA GLU A 10 1.90 -17.17 5.81
C GLU A 10 3.42 -17.15 5.65
N GLU A 11 4.16 -16.87 6.73
CA GLU A 11 5.62 -16.87 6.72
C GLU A 11 6.20 -18.27 6.43
N LYS A 12 5.62 -19.32 7.00
CA LYS A 12 6.02 -20.70 6.72
C LYS A 12 5.78 -21.10 5.27
N ILE A 13 4.65 -20.70 4.69
CA ILE A 13 4.34 -20.98 3.28
C ILE A 13 5.33 -20.27 2.36
N LYS A 14 5.66 -19.01 2.66
CA LYS A 14 6.68 -18.25 1.90
C LYS A 14 8.06 -18.90 2.00
N LEU A 15 8.48 -19.28 3.21
CA LEU A 15 9.76 -19.94 3.43
C LEU A 15 9.88 -21.28 2.68
N ILE A 16 8.82 -22.10 2.69
CA ILE A 16 8.80 -23.37 1.94
C ILE A 16 8.89 -23.10 0.43
N TYR A 17 8.21 -22.06 -0.05
CA TYR A 17 8.28 -21.66 -1.46
C TYR A 17 9.67 -21.14 -1.86
N GLU A 18 10.33 -20.34 -1.01
CA GLU A 18 11.70 -19.87 -1.26
C GLU A 18 12.71 -21.03 -1.36
N PHE A 19 12.53 -22.07 -0.55
CA PHE A 19 13.34 -23.30 -0.62
C PHE A 19 12.98 -24.21 -1.80
N ASN A 20 11.74 -24.18 -2.28
CA ASN A 20 11.28 -24.95 -3.44
C ASN A 20 10.28 -24.15 -4.29
N ASN A 21 10.82 -23.33 -5.19
CA ASN A 21 10.07 -22.46 -6.09
C ASN A 21 9.24 -23.22 -7.15
N LYS A 22 9.38 -24.55 -7.22
CA LYS A 22 8.57 -25.43 -8.06
C LYS A 22 7.35 -25.97 -7.32
N SER A 23 7.05 -25.53 -6.11
CA SER A 23 5.84 -25.98 -5.41
C SER A 23 4.59 -25.21 -5.90
N PRO A 24 3.40 -25.83 -5.99
CA PRO A 24 2.13 -25.14 -6.28
C PRO A 24 1.76 -24.01 -5.29
N LEU A 25 2.51 -23.88 -4.18
CA LEU A 25 2.36 -22.81 -3.19
C LEU A 25 2.55 -21.40 -3.78
N PHE A 26 3.15 -21.25 -4.96
CA PHE A 26 3.32 -19.96 -5.64
C PHE A 26 2.00 -19.18 -5.77
N ALA A 27 0.88 -19.88 -6.00
CA ALA A 27 -0.43 -19.25 -6.11
C ALA A 27 -0.87 -18.57 -4.81
N ARG A 28 -0.57 -19.21 -3.67
CA ARG A 28 -0.88 -18.67 -2.34
C ARG A 28 0.03 -17.50 -1.98
N VAL A 29 1.32 -17.61 -2.32
CA VAL A 29 2.30 -16.54 -2.14
C VAL A 29 1.90 -15.31 -2.95
N ALA A 30 1.61 -15.49 -4.24
CA ALA A 30 1.19 -14.41 -5.12
C ALA A 30 -0.12 -13.74 -4.66
N TYR A 31 -1.09 -14.52 -4.18
CA TYR A 31 -2.31 -13.94 -3.59
C TYR A 31 -2.01 -13.02 -2.41
N ASN A 32 -1.11 -13.41 -1.52
CA ASN A 32 -0.71 -12.56 -0.39
C ASN A 32 0.02 -11.29 -0.86
N ILE A 33 0.82 -11.39 -1.92
CA ILE A 33 1.52 -10.25 -2.53
C ILE A 33 0.52 -9.26 -3.17
N ILE A 34 -0.55 -9.75 -3.80
CA ILE A 34 -1.66 -8.91 -4.31
C ILE A 34 -2.32 -8.12 -3.18
N GLU A 35 -2.62 -8.78 -2.04
CA GLU A 35 -3.23 -8.11 -0.88
C GLU A 35 -2.32 -7.02 -0.28
N ARG A 36 -1.00 -7.13 -0.47
CA ARG A 36 -0.02 -6.10 -0.09
C ARG A 36 0.14 -5.00 -1.15
N GLY A 37 -0.56 -5.10 -2.27
CA GLY A 37 -0.54 -4.12 -3.36
C GLY A 37 0.62 -4.25 -4.34
N ASN A 38 1.50 -5.25 -4.19
CA ASN A 38 2.63 -5.42 -5.10
C ASN A 38 2.24 -6.27 -6.34
N ILE A 39 1.40 -5.69 -7.20
CA ILE A 39 0.77 -6.41 -8.31
C ILE A 39 1.79 -6.95 -9.32
N SER A 40 2.84 -6.19 -9.63
CA SER A 40 3.86 -6.58 -10.62
C SER A 40 4.65 -7.83 -10.18
N GLU A 41 5.03 -7.91 -8.91
CA GLU A 41 5.72 -9.08 -8.35
C GLU A 41 4.81 -10.32 -8.39
N ALA A 42 3.53 -10.16 -8.03
CA ALA A 42 2.57 -11.26 -8.06
C ALA A 42 2.38 -11.83 -9.47
N ILE A 43 2.30 -10.98 -10.49
CA ILE A 43 2.21 -11.40 -11.90
C ILE A 43 3.44 -12.24 -12.27
N SER A 44 4.65 -11.76 -11.98
CA SER A 44 5.89 -12.49 -12.30
C SER A 44 5.93 -13.88 -11.66
N ILE A 45 5.57 -13.98 -10.38
CA ILE A 45 5.55 -15.27 -9.65
C ILE A 45 4.51 -16.23 -10.26
N LEU A 46 3.35 -15.72 -10.64
CA LEU A 46 2.27 -16.52 -11.23
C LEU A 46 2.64 -17.00 -12.63
N GLU A 47 3.21 -16.14 -13.48
CA GLU A 47 3.66 -16.50 -14.82
C GLU A 47 4.75 -17.59 -14.76
N ASP A 48 5.73 -17.43 -13.88
CA ASP A 48 6.79 -18.42 -13.69
C ASP A 48 6.27 -19.74 -13.11
N GLY A 49 5.35 -19.68 -12.15
CA GLY A 49 4.70 -20.88 -11.60
C GLY A 49 3.88 -21.62 -12.64
N LEU A 50 3.11 -20.90 -13.46
CA LEU A 50 2.26 -21.47 -14.51
C LEU A 50 3.06 -22.07 -15.68
N LYS A 51 4.34 -21.71 -15.87
CA LYS A 51 5.22 -22.44 -16.81
C LYS A 51 5.40 -23.91 -16.40
N ASN A 52 5.46 -24.17 -15.08
CA ASN A 52 5.61 -25.53 -14.54
C ASN A 52 4.25 -26.19 -14.25
N TYR A 53 3.21 -25.40 -14.02
CA TYR A 53 1.84 -25.85 -13.73
C TYR A 53 0.83 -25.19 -14.67
N PRO A 54 0.83 -25.50 -15.99
CA PRO A 54 0.03 -24.77 -16.96
C PRO A 54 -1.47 -24.81 -16.71
N ASP A 55 -1.97 -25.95 -16.20
CA ASP A 55 -3.39 -26.19 -15.97
C ASP A 55 -3.72 -26.14 -14.48
N TYR A 56 -3.31 -25.06 -13.81
CA TYR A 56 -3.63 -24.81 -12.40
C TYR A 56 -4.70 -23.71 -12.27
N PRO A 57 -6.00 -24.05 -12.22
CA PRO A 57 -7.08 -23.08 -12.36
C PRO A 57 -7.05 -21.98 -11.31
N SER A 58 -6.76 -22.33 -10.05
CA SER A 58 -6.69 -21.32 -8.99
C SER A 58 -5.58 -20.29 -9.23
N ALA A 59 -4.41 -20.70 -9.74
CA ALA A 59 -3.35 -19.77 -10.10
C ALA A 59 -3.73 -18.91 -11.31
N ILE A 60 -4.43 -19.47 -12.30
CA ILE A 60 -4.93 -18.74 -13.46
C ILE A 60 -5.93 -17.65 -13.03
N PHE A 61 -6.86 -17.96 -12.12
CA PHE A 61 -7.80 -16.96 -11.60
C PHE A 61 -7.10 -15.88 -10.76
N ILE A 62 -6.07 -16.24 -9.99
CA ILE A 62 -5.27 -15.26 -9.25
C ILE A 62 -4.49 -14.35 -10.20
N LEU A 63 -3.95 -14.89 -11.30
CA LEU A 63 -3.31 -14.09 -12.34
C LEU A 63 -4.31 -13.17 -13.03
N ALA A 64 -5.52 -13.64 -13.33
CA ALA A 64 -6.59 -12.81 -13.86
C ALA A 64 -6.91 -11.61 -12.96
N MET A 65 -7.00 -11.84 -11.64
CA MET A 65 -7.20 -10.75 -10.67
C MET A 65 -6.02 -9.78 -10.68
N ALA A 66 -4.78 -10.28 -10.75
CA ALA A 66 -3.59 -9.43 -10.81
C ALA A 66 -3.59 -8.53 -12.08
N HIS A 67 -3.95 -9.06 -13.24
CA HIS A 67 -4.12 -8.26 -14.47
C HIS A 67 -5.25 -7.22 -14.33
N ALA A 68 -6.36 -7.56 -13.67
CA ALA A 68 -7.42 -6.59 -13.43
C ALA A 68 -6.95 -5.43 -12.53
N TYR A 69 -6.19 -5.72 -11.47
CA TYR A 69 -5.57 -4.69 -10.62
C TYR A 69 -4.52 -3.87 -11.37
N SER A 70 -3.77 -4.46 -12.30
CA SER A 70 -2.70 -3.77 -13.03
C SER A 70 -3.21 -2.80 -14.11
N GLY A 71 -4.45 -2.95 -14.58
CA GLY A 71 -4.97 -2.16 -15.71
C GLY A 71 -5.36 -3.01 -16.91
N ASP A 72 -4.87 -4.24 -16.97
CA ASP A 72 -4.95 -5.12 -18.13
C ASP A 72 -6.24 -5.95 -18.13
N GLU A 73 -7.34 -5.26 -18.44
CA GLU A 73 -8.68 -5.84 -18.40
C GLU A 73 -8.90 -6.96 -19.43
N GLU A 74 -8.19 -6.88 -20.55
CA GLU A 74 -8.30 -7.85 -21.63
C GLU A 74 -7.73 -9.21 -21.20
N ASN A 75 -6.47 -9.21 -20.73
CA ASN A 75 -5.84 -10.44 -20.26
C ASN A 75 -6.57 -11.01 -19.04
N ALA A 76 -7.08 -10.16 -18.14
CA ALA A 76 -7.90 -10.62 -17.01
C ALA A 76 -9.09 -11.47 -17.48
N ARG A 77 -9.87 -11.00 -18.46
CA ARG A 77 -11.05 -11.73 -18.98
C ARG A 77 -10.66 -12.99 -19.76
N ILE A 78 -9.56 -12.95 -20.51
CA ILE A 78 -9.04 -14.13 -21.23
C ILE A 78 -8.68 -15.23 -20.24
N LEU A 79 -7.95 -14.89 -19.17
CA LEU A 79 -7.52 -15.84 -18.15
C LEU A 79 -8.70 -16.43 -17.37
N VAL A 80 -9.73 -15.65 -17.06
CA VAL A 80 -10.95 -16.20 -16.43
C VAL A 80 -11.60 -17.26 -17.33
N ARG A 81 -11.78 -16.97 -18.62
CA ARG A 81 -12.35 -17.96 -19.57
C ARG A 81 -11.51 -19.23 -19.61
N ARG A 82 -10.19 -19.09 -19.75
CA ARG A 82 -9.26 -20.24 -19.74
C ARG A 82 -9.35 -21.05 -18.44
N GLY A 83 -9.40 -20.37 -17.29
CA GLY A 83 -9.54 -21.03 -15.99
C GLY A 83 -10.85 -21.80 -15.86
N ALA A 84 -11.95 -21.21 -16.35
CA ALA A 84 -13.29 -21.82 -16.34
C ALA A 84 -13.42 -23.00 -17.32
N GLU A 85 -12.75 -22.93 -18.48
CA GLU A 85 -12.69 -24.03 -19.44
C GLU A 85 -12.02 -25.28 -18.84
N ILE A 86 -10.94 -25.11 -18.07
CA ILE A 86 -10.23 -26.23 -17.43
C ILE A 86 -11.13 -26.96 -16.43
N ILE A 87 -11.93 -26.22 -15.66
CA ILE A 87 -12.85 -26.78 -14.66
C ILE A 87 -14.24 -27.12 -15.21
N GLN A 88 -14.50 -26.77 -16.48
CA GLN A 88 -15.77 -26.98 -17.18
C GLN A 88 -16.99 -26.47 -16.40
N SER A 89 -16.93 -25.22 -15.94
CA SER A 89 -17.99 -24.64 -15.12
C SER A 89 -18.32 -23.21 -15.53
N ASP A 90 -19.52 -23.03 -16.10
CA ASP A 90 -20.08 -21.72 -16.46
C ASP A 90 -20.40 -20.88 -15.22
N GLU A 91 -20.79 -21.51 -14.10
CA GLU A 91 -21.03 -20.81 -12.84
C GLU A 91 -19.74 -20.13 -12.32
N VAL A 92 -18.60 -20.83 -12.43
CA VAL A 92 -17.31 -20.26 -12.03
C VAL A 92 -16.84 -19.18 -13.01
N LEU A 93 -17.14 -19.31 -14.30
CA LEU A 93 -16.92 -18.25 -15.30
C LEU A 93 -17.64 -16.97 -14.88
N ASP A 94 -18.95 -17.05 -14.62
CA ASP A 94 -19.76 -15.90 -14.23
C ASP A 94 -19.26 -15.27 -12.93
N PHE A 95 -19.00 -16.10 -11.90
CA PHE A 95 -18.48 -15.63 -10.62
C PHE A 95 -17.18 -14.81 -10.76
N TYR A 96 -16.19 -15.32 -11.51
CA TYR A 96 -14.93 -14.61 -11.67
C TYR A 96 -15.06 -13.42 -12.64
N MET A 97 -15.93 -13.47 -13.65
CA MET A 97 -16.20 -12.31 -14.50
C MET A 97 -16.79 -11.14 -13.70
N ASP A 98 -17.72 -11.41 -12.78
CA ASP A 98 -18.29 -10.42 -11.87
C ASP A 98 -17.22 -9.86 -10.92
N LYS A 99 -16.37 -10.74 -10.40
CA LYS A 99 -15.25 -10.34 -9.53
C LYS A 99 -14.27 -9.42 -10.26
N ILE A 100 -13.85 -9.76 -11.47
CA ILE A 100 -12.97 -8.93 -12.30
C ILE A 100 -13.63 -7.58 -12.62
N THR A 101 -14.93 -7.59 -12.95
CA THR A 101 -15.68 -6.36 -13.21
C THR A 101 -15.72 -5.44 -11.99
N SER A 102 -15.85 -6.01 -10.79
CA SER A 102 -15.85 -5.27 -9.53
C SER A 102 -14.48 -4.64 -9.25
N ILE A 103 -13.40 -5.40 -9.42
CA ILE A 103 -12.01 -4.91 -9.29
C ILE A 103 -11.75 -3.72 -10.23
N ILE A 104 -12.14 -3.87 -11.50
CA ILE A 104 -11.97 -2.82 -12.51
C ILE A 104 -12.73 -1.55 -12.11
N LYS A 105 -13.98 -1.69 -11.66
CA LYS A 105 -14.82 -0.57 -11.20
C LYS A 105 -14.22 0.16 -10.01
N GLU A 106 -13.70 -0.57 -9.02
CA GLU A 106 -13.03 0.00 -7.85
C GLU A 106 -11.77 0.78 -8.26
N ARG A 107 -10.89 0.17 -9.05
CA ARG A 107 -9.66 0.79 -9.59
C ARG A 107 -9.97 2.07 -10.37
N ASN A 108 -10.97 2.02 -11.24
CA ASN A 108 -11.38 3.17 -12.06
C ASN A 108 -12.04 4.27 -11.21
N SER A 109 -12.76 3.91 -10.13
CA SER A 109 -13.34 4.89 -9.21
C SER A 109 -12.25 5.66 -8.45
N ILE A 110 -11.20 4.97 -8.01
CA ILE A 110 -10.01 5.60 -7.40
C ILE A 110 -9.32 6.53 -8.40
N THR A 111 -9.17 6.10 -9.65
CA THR A 111 -8.57 6.91 -10.72
C THR A 111 -9.39 8.17 -11.03
N LYS A 112 -10.72 8.09 -10.97
CA LYS A 112 -11.62 9.24 -11.14
C LYS A 112 -11.45 10.24 -9.99
N ILE A 113 -11.32 9.78 -8.75
CA ILE A 113 -11.08 10.64 -7.59
C ILE A 113 -9.70 11.32 -7.70
N LYS A 114 -8.65 10.58 -8.11
CA LYS A 114 -7.30 11.15 -8.29
C LYS A 114 -7.21 12.16 -9.44
N LYS A 115 -8.06 12.05 -10.48
CA LYS A 115 -8.16 13.05 -11.56
C LYS A 115 -8.97 14.29 -11.18
N ILE A 116 -9.77 14.22 -10.12
CA ILE A 116 -10.50 15.38 -9.58
C ILE A 116 -9.56 16.26 -8.74
N ASP A 117 -8.34 15.78 -8.43
CA ASP A 117 -7.32 16.52 -7.70
C ASP A 117 -6.22 17.03 -8.66
N PHE A 118 -6.06 18.36 -8.75
CA PHE A 118 -4.98 19.11 -9.40
C PHE A 118 -4.90 19.14 -10.94
N THR A 119 -5.98 19.53 -11.61
CA THR A 119 -5.82 20.39 -12.80
C THR A 119 -6.33 21.77 -12.46
N GLU A 120 -5.47 22.79 -12.53
CA GLU A 120 -5.78 24.23 -12.41
C GLU A 120 -6.87 24.71 -13.39
N THR A 121 -7.37 23.86 -14.27
CA THR A 121 -8.42 24.17 -15.23
C THR A 121 -9.85 24.17 -14.67
N ALA A 122 -10.04 23.98 -13.36
CA ALA A 122 -11.36 24.02 -12.72
C ALA A 122 -11.81 25.43 -12.25
N LEU A 123 -11.08 26.50 -12.57
CA LEU A 123 -11.51 27.87 -12.25
C LEU A 123 -12.59 28.45 -13.19
N ASN A 124 -13.18 27.64 -14.07
CA ASN A 124 -14.20 28.09 -15.04
C ASN A 124 -15.45 27.19 -15.08
N LYS A 125 -15.78 26.48 -13.98
CA LYS A 125 -17.10 25.86 -13.85
C LYS A 125 -17.90 26.60 -12.80
N ASP A 126 -19.06 27.07 -13.26
CA ASP A 126 -20.15 27.71 -12.54
C ASP A 126 -20.24 27.26 -11.07
N ASP A 127 -20.07 28.21 -10.14
CA ASP A 127 -19.98 27.96 -8.69
C ASP A 127 -21.19 27.18 -8.14
N SER A 128 -22.33 27.24 -8.83
CA SER A 128 -23.55 26.49 -8.48
C SER A 128 -23.38 24.97 -8.52
N ALA A 129 -22.56 24.45 -9.43
CA ALA A 129 -22.35 23.01 -9.57
C ALA A 129 -21.49 22.44 -8.42
N ILE A 130 -20.63 23.28 -7.82
CA ILE A 130 -19.79 22.90 -6.68
C ILE A 130 -20.62 22.87 -5.40
N GLU A 131 -21.55 23.82 -5.22
CA GLU A 131 -22.48 23.83 -4.09
C GLU A 131 -23.40 22.60 -4.07
N ASP A 132 -23.94 22.20 -5.23
CA ASP A 132 -24.78 21.01 -5.34
C ASP A 132 -24.02 19.73 -4.95
N ASP A 133 -22.76 19.59 -5.36
CA ASP A 133 -21.91 18.43 -5.03
C ASP A 133 -21.55 18.37 -3.53
N LEU A 134 -21.33 19.54 -2.91
CA LEU A 134 -21.11 19.66 -1.46
C LEU A 134 -22.36 19.30 -0.67
N GLU A 135 -23.55 19.72 -1.13
CA GLU A 135 -24.82 19.38 -0.49
C GLU A 135 -25.09 17.86 -0.57
N ILE A 136 -24.79 17.24 -1.71
CA ILE A 136 -24.91 15.78 -1.88
C ILE A 136 -23.98 15.02 -0.93
N LEU A 137 -22.73 15.48 -0.77
CA LEU A 137 -21.75 14.90 0.17
C LEU A 137 -22.20 15.05 1.62
N ALA A 138 -22.63 16.25 2.02
CA ALA A 138 -23.14 16.52 3.36
C ALA A 138 -24.36 15.63 3.68
N LYS A 139 -25.28 15.46 2.71
CA LYS A 139 -26.47 14.61 2.85
C LYS A 139 -26.15 13.12 2.96
N LYS A 140 -25.10 12.65 2.28
CA LYS A 140 -24.61 11.27 2.43
C LYS A 140 -23.99 11.05 3.81
N LEU A 141 -23.19 12.00 4.30
CA LEU A 141 -22.58 11.95 5.62
C LEU A 141 -23.61 11.98 6.74
N THR A 142 -24.64 12.82 6.63
CA THR A 142 -25.72 12.89 7.64
C THR A 142 -26.55 11.62 7.70
N ASN A 143 -26.78 10.96 6.56
CA ASN A 143 -27.47 9.66 6.51
C ASN A 143 -26.59 8.49 6.94
N ALA A 144 -25.27 8.61 6.83
CA ALA A 144 -24.30 7.60 7.28
C ALA A 144 -23.95 7.70 8.78
N LYS A 145 -24.82 8.34 9.59
CA LYS A 145 -24.60 8.55 11.02
C LYS A 145 -24.42 7.21 11.74
N ILE A 146 -23.19 6.89 12.08
CA ILE A 146 -22.85 5.76 12.95
C ILE A 146 -23.51 6.06 14.30
N ASN A 147 -24.48 5.24 14.71
CA ASN A 147 -25.03 5.28 16.06
C ASN A 147 -23.97 4.77 17.02
N TYR A 148 -23.02 5.63 17.37
CA TYR A 148 -22.06 5.41 18.44
C TYR A 148 -22.84 5.45 19.75
N LYS A 149 -23.13 4.26 20.31
CA LYS A 149 -23.51 4.12 21.71
C LYS A 149 -22.21 3.78 22.46
N PRO A 150 -21.55 4.77 23.10
CA PRO A 150 -20.48 4.42 24.02
C PRO A 150 -21.09 3.51 25.09
N ASP A 151 -20.53 2.33 25.26
CA ASP A 151 -20.91 1.45 26.34
C ASP A 151 -20.67 2.21 27.65
N GLU A 152 -21.71 2.43 28.45
CA GLU A 152 -21.62 3.16 29.73
C GLU A 152 -20.69 2.46 30.74
N ASN A 153 -20.27 1.22 30.44
CA ASN A 153 -19.28 0.45 31.20
C ASN A 153 -17.90 0.39 30.52
N LEU A 154 -17.58 1.31 29.61
CA LEU A 154 -16.19 1.47 29.17
C LEU A 154 -15.35 1.88 30.38
N GLU A 155 -14.62 0.91 30.94
CA GLU A 155 -13.51 1.21 31.82
C GLU A 155 -12.63 2.27 31.12
N PRO A 156 -12.10 3.26 31.86
CA PRO A 156 -11.30 4.32 31.28
C PRO A 156 -10.25 3.70 30.37
N THR A 157 -10.27 4.07 29.09
CA THR A 157 -9.26 3.64 28.13
C THR A 157 -7.90 3.88 28.77
N PRO A 158 -7.08 2.83 28.95
CA PRO A 158 -5.79 2.98 29.60
C PRO A 158 -5.03 4.06 28.84
N GLU A 159 -4.59 5.07 29.58
CA GLU A 159 -3.78 6.16 29.04
C GLU A 159 -2.58 5.51 28.35
N ILE A 160 -2.57 5.55 27.02
CA ILE A 160 -1.48 4.95 26.23
C ILE A 160 -0.26 5.79 26.54
N GLN A 161 0.59 5.27 27.42
CA GLN A 161 1.83 5.93 27.79
C GLN A 161 2.65 6.10 26.50
N GLU A 162 2.94 7.35 26.16
CA GLU A 162 3.81 7.70 25.05
C GLU A 162 5.10 6.88 25.17
N TYR A 163 5.47 6.16 24.11
CA TYR A 163 6.64 5.30 24.12
C TYR A 163 7.90 6.17 24.32
N LYS A 164 8.39 6.24 25.56
CA LYS A 164 9.65 6.89 25.94
C LYS A 164 10.88 6.01 25.69
N GLY A 165 10.72 4.95 24.90
CA GLY A 165 11.86 4.11 24.53
C GLY A 165 12.83 4.89 23.67
N GLU A 166 14.09 4.48 23.71
CA GLU A 166 15.18 5.12 22.99
C GLU A 166 14.87 5.13 21.49
N ARG A 167 14.77 6.33 20.88
CA ARG A 167 14.51 6.44 19.44
C ARG A 167 15.60 5.66 18.69
N ILE A 168 15.19 4.80 17.77
CA ILE A 168 16.11 4.02 16.93
C ILE A 168 16.77 5.00 15.96
N ALA A 169 17.94 5.50 16.32
CA ALA A 169 18.79 6.29 15.44
C ALA A 169 19.59 5.33 14.54
N SER A 170 19.39 5.42 13.22
CA SER A 170 20.14 4.67 12.21
C SER A 170 20.54 5.59 11.07
N GLU A 171 21.63 5.25 10.37
CA GLU A 171 22.08 5.99 9.17
C GLU A 171 20.97 6.04 8.12
N THR A 172 20.31 4.91 7.85
CA THR A 172 19.17 4.81 6.92
C THR A 172 18.02 5.74 7.30
N LEU A 173 17.69 5.86 8.60
CA LEU A 173 16.64 6.77 9.04
C LEU A 173 17.03 8.23 8.77
N ALA A 174 18.29 8.60 9.01
CA ALA A 174 18.77 9.94 8.73
C ALA A 174 18.75 10.26 7.23
N GLU A 175 19.14 9.30 6.38
CA GLU A 175 19.09 9.42 4.92
C GLU A 175 17.67 9.54 4.37
N ILE A 176 16.72 8.78 4.92
CA ILE A 176 15.29 8.91 4.56
C ILE A 176 14.81 10.33 4.85
N TYR A 177 15.11 10.87 6.03
CA TYR A 177 14.75 12.25 6.37
C TYR A 177 15.37 13.25 5.40
N LEU A 178 16.63 13.08 5.00
CA LEU A 178 17.26 13.94 3.98
C LEU A 178 16.60 13.84 2.61
N SER A 179 16.22 12.63 2.17
CA SER A 179 15.52 12.42 0.90
C SER A 179 14.14 13.10 0.86
N GLN A 180 13.54 13.32 2.03
CA GLN A 180 12.25 13.97 2.21
C GLN A 180 12.38 15.48 2.50
N ASN A 181 13.59 16.05 2.42
CA ASN A 181 13.92 17.43 2.82
C ASN A 181 13.55 17.74 4.28
N ASN A 182 13.47 16.72 5.13
CA ASN A 182 13.17 16.88 6.54
C ASN A 182 14.47 17.05 7.35
N TYR A 183 15.08 18.23 7.22
CA TYR A 183 16.44 18.48 7.71
C TYR A 183 16.58 18.51 9.23
N TYR A 184 15.58 19.00 9.95
CA TYR A 184 15.63 19.07 11.42
C TYR A 184 15.61 17.67 12.05
N GLU A 185 14.80 16.77 11.50
CA GLU A 185 14.71 15.39 11.92
C GLU A 185 16.00 14.63 11.57
N ALA A 186 16.54 14.82 10.36
CA ALA A 186 17.83 14.27 9.98
C ALA A 186 18.95 14.72 10.93
N LEU A 187 18.99 16.02 11.27
CA LEU A 187 19.96 16.60 12.19
C LEU A 187 19.89 15.95 13.58
N ASN A 188 18.67 15.73 14.08
CA ASN A 188 18.46 15.08 15.38
C ASN A 188 18.92 13.61 15.37
N VAL A 189 18.68 12.88 14.28
CA VAL A 189 19.15 11.50 14.15
C VAL A 189 20.68 11.43 14.10
N TYR A 190 21.36 12.31 13.34
CA TYR A 190 22.83 12.34 13.31
C TYR A 190 23.44 12.72 14.66
N LYS A 191 22.84 13.64 15.42
CA LYS A 191 23.27 13.96 16.79
C LYS A 191 23.20 12.74 17.72
N GLU A 192 22.17 11.92 17.59
CA GLU A 192 22.05 10.67 18.35
C GLU A 192 23.04 9.61 17.86
N LEU A 193 23.32 9.52 16.56
CA LEU A 193 24.32 8.61 16.01
C LEU A 193 25.74 8.90 16.50
N ILE A 194 26.10 10.18 16.67
CA ILE A 194 27.39 10.59 17.25
C ILE A 194 27.54 10.07 18.68
N LYS A 195 26.48 10.12 19.49
CA LYS A 195 26.51 9.62 20.87
C LYS A 195 26.66 8.10 20.92
N LYS A 196 26.00 7.38 20.00
CA LYS A 196 25.99 5.90 19.98
C LYS A 196 27.23 5.29 19.34
N ASN A 197 27.81 5.97 18.34
CA ASN A 197 28.94 5.47 17.57
C ASN A 197 30.07 6.52 17.53
N PRO A 198 30.83 6.71 18.63
CA PRO A 198 31.92 7.69 18.69
C PRO A 198 32.99 7.47 17.63
N ASP A 199 33.22 6.22 17.21
CA ASP A 199 34.22 5.86 16.20
C ASP A 199 33.92 6.44 14.80
N LYS A 200 32.64 6.77 14.53
CA LYS A 200 32.17 7.39 13.28
C LYS A 200 31.79 8.86 13.47
N ALA A 201 32.09 9.46 14.62
CA ALA A 201 31.64 10.81 14.95
C ALA A 201 32.09 11.84 13.92
N ASP A 202 33.32 11.73 13.42
CA ASP A 202 33.88 12.66 12.43
C ASP A 202 33.05 12.70 11.14
N ASP A 203 32.65 11.54 10.62
CA ASP A 203 31.81 11.43 9.42
C ASP A 203 30.42 12.05 9.65
N TYR A 204 29.83 11.82 10.82
CA TYR A 204 28.52 12.39 11.16
C TYR A 204 28.57 13.89 11.42
N ILE A 205 29.67 14.42 11.95
CA ILE A 205 29.86 15.85 12.13
C ILE A 205 29.88 16.56 10.77
N LEU A 206 30.55 15.97 9.76
CA LEU A 206 30.51 16.49 8.39
C LEU A 206 29.07 16.50 7.85
N LYS A 207 28.31 15.42 8.06
CA LYS A 207 26.90 15.36 7.67
C LYS A 207 26.05 16.42 8.38
N VAL A 208 26.25 16.63 9.67
CA VAL A 208 25.57 17.68 10.46
C VAL A 208 25.85 19.07 9.86
N ALA A 209 27.10 19.35 9.47
CA ALA A 209 27.47 20.61 8.85
C ALA A 209 26.82 20.80 7.46
N GLU A 210 26.78 19.76 6.62
CA GLU A 210 26.08 19.77 5.33
C GLU A 210 24.58 20.09 5.51
N ILE A 211 23.95 19.47 6.51
CA ILE A 211 22.52 19.66 6.80
C ILE A 211 22.24 21.08 7.29
N GLN A 212 23.08 21.61 8.19
CA GLN A 212 22.92 22.97 8.70
C GLN A 212 23.02 23.99 7.58
N ASN A 213 23.94 23.81 6.63
CA ASN A 213 24.05 24.69 5.46
C ASN A 213 22.76 24.67 4.61
N LYS A 214 22.15 23.50 4.40
CA LYS A 214 20.87 23.39 3.70
C LYS A 214 19.73 24.11 4.43
N ILE A 215 19.67 23.98 5.76
CA ILE A 215 18.69 24.70 6.59
C ILE A 215 18.87 26.21 6.45
N ASP A 216 20.11 26.69 6.47
CA ASP A 216 20.43 28.11 6.37
C ASP A 216 20.11 28.66 4.97
N LEU A 217 20.35 27.87 3.91
CA LEU A 217 19.97 28.21 2.53
C LEU A 217 18.45 28.31 2.36
N GLU A 218 17.67 27.38 2.92
CA GLU A 218 16.21 27.45 2.87
C GLU A 218 15.64 28.60 3.71
N SER A 219 16.26 28.88 4.85
CA SER A 219 15.85 29.98 5.73
C SER A 219 16.19 31.35 5.13
N GLY A 220 17.26 31.44 4.32
CA GLY A 220 17.67 32.66 3.62
C GLY A 220 16.82 33.01 2.40
N ILE A 221 16.10 32.05 1.81
CA ILE A 221 15.20 32.28 0.66
C ILE A 221 13.87 32.90 1.10
N ASN A 222 13.48 32.77 2.37
CA ASN A 222 12.22 33.30 2.92
C ASN A 222 12.30 34.76 3.43
N LEU A 223 13.36 35.52 3.12
CA LEU A 223 13.59 36.88 3.63
C LEU A 223 13.67 37.98 2.55
N ILE A 224 13.17 37.73 1.33
CA ILE A 224 13.05 38.72 0.25
C ILE A 224 11.62 38.69 -0.29
#